data_AF-A0A8T5EK74-F1
#
_entry.id   AF-A0A8T5EK74-F1
#
_cell.length_a   1.000
_cell.length_b   1.000
_cell.length_c   1.000
_cell.angle_alpha   90.00
_cell.angle_beta   90.00
_cell.angle_gamma   90.00
#
_symmetry.space_group_name_H-M   'P 1'
#
loop_
_entity.id
_entity.type
_entity.pdbx_description
1 polymer ?
#
loop_
_entity_poly.entity_id
_entity_poly.type
_entity_poly.pdbx_seq_one_letter_code
_entity_poly.pdbx_strand_id
1 'polypeptide(L)'
;MDDETQILAENQPIPPQQIAPQQIQIIAPQQIAPQQIAPQQIASQQIAHPGMQQVVYIPLNYSPEVNLRNWSYLPLGIGITIYLASVFGSVSSSGSDLISMLGTSACCGLFAVAGFLDAAFYKGKSEWQASTGQSNGGSVTGMVLDIIFGVIASIIAIWLIVALIAFS
;
A
#
# COMPACT_ATOMS: atom_id res chain seq x y z
N MET A 1 -5.68 -85.68 14.67
CA MET A 1 -6.44 -86.91 14.39
C MET A 1 -7.62 -86.86 15.32
N ASP A 2 -8.84 -86.48 14.94
CA ASP A 2 -9.50 -86.23 13.65
C ASP A 2 -10.70 -85.31 14.01
N ASP A 3 -10.90 -84.21 13.28
CA ASP A 3 -11.85 -84.09 12.17
C ASP A 3 -13.34 -84.07 12.60
N GLU A 4 -13.92 -82.89 12.35
CA GLU A 4 -15.32 -82.51 12.13
C GLU A 4 -16.48 -83.40 12.63
N THR A 5 -17.40 -82.80 13.40
CA THR A 5 -18.82 -83.07 13.21
C THR A 5 -19.69 -81.89 13.65
N GLN A 6 -20.35 -81.32 12.64
CA GLN A 6 -21.30 -80.22 12.69
C GLN A 6 -22.60 -80.59 13.42
N ILE A 7 -23.21 -79.62 14.10
CA ILE A 7 -24.66 -79.54 14.29
C ILE A 7 -25.13 -78.11 14.00
N LEU A 8 -25.80 -78.00 12.84
CA LEU A 8 -26.99 -77.22 12.46
C LEU A 8 -27.49 -76.11 13.40
N ALA A 9 -28.15 -75.04 12.97
CA ALA A 9 -28.39 -74.37 11.68
C ALA A 9 -29.42 -73.28 12.03
N GLU A 10 -29.14 -72.00 11.77
CA GLU A 10 -30.17 -71.01 11.40
C GLU A 10 -29.48 -69.77 10.83
N ASN A 11 -29.39 -69.69 9.51
CA ASN A 11 -29.14 -68.42 8.84
C ASN A 11 -29.84 -68.44 7.49
N GLN A 12 -31.07 -67.91 7.47
CA GLN A 12 -31.85 -67.73 6.26
C GLN A 12 -31.21 -66.63 5.37
N PRO A 13 -31.32 -66.75 4.03
CA PRO A 13 -30.77 -65.77 3.10
C PRO A 13 -31.53 -64.44 3.11
N ILE A 14 -30.77 -63.34 3.16
CA ILE A 14 -31.25 -61.95 3.05
C ILE A 14 -31.56 -61.64 1.57
N PRO A 15 -32.71 -61.02 1.22
CA PRO A 15 -33.02 -60.64 -0.16
C PRO A 15 -32.17 -59.47 -0.67
N PRO A 16 -31.87 -59.39 -1.97
CA PRO A 16 -31.05 -58.31 -2.53
C PRO A 16 -31.79 -56.96 -2.53
N GLN A 17 -31.22 -55.94 -1.89
CA GLN A 17 -31.65 -54.55 -2.05
C GLN A 17 -31.03 -53.94 -3.32
N GLN A 18 -31.90 -53.50 -4.21
CA GLN A 18 -31.61 -52.86 -5.49
C GLN A 18 -31.11 -51.42 -5.27
N ILE A 19 -29.86 -51.14 -5.64
CA ILE A 19 -29.28 -49.78 -5.65
C ILE A 19 -29.76 -49.06 -6.92
N ALA A 20 -30.55 -48.00 -6.76
CA ALA A 20 -30.93 -47.12 -7.86
C ALA A 20 -29.78 -46.15 -8.21
N PRO A 21 -29.51 -45.85 -9.51
CA PRO A 21 -28.46 -44.93 -9.90
C PRO A 21 -28.85 -43.46 -9.60
N GLN A 22 -27.95 -42.71 -8.95
CA GLN A 22 -28.09 -41.27 -8.81
C GLN A 22 -27.72 -40.55 -10.11
N GLN A 23 -28.62 -39.68 -10.57
CA GLN A 23 -28.46 -38.91 -11.80
C GLN A 23 -27.62 -37.65 -11.52
N ILE A 24 -26.41 -37.59 -12.07
CA ILE A 24 -25.53 -36.41 -12.01
C ILE A 24 -26.10 -35.34 -12.97
N GLN A 25 -26.58 -34.22 -12.43
CA GLN A 25 -27.05 -33.08 -13.21
C GLN A 25 -25.89 -32.10 -13.44
N ILE A 26 -25.36 -32.07 -14.66
CA ILE A 26 -24.33 -31.13 -15.10
C ILE A 26 -25.01 -29.78 -15.34
N ILE A 27 -24.67 -28.76 -14.54
CA ILE A 27 -25.14 -27.38 -14.71
C ILE A 27 -24.18 -26.68 -15.69
N ALA A 28 -24.71 -26.24 -16.84
CA ALA A 28 -23.96 -25.46 -17.81
C ALA A 28 -23.73 -24.01 -17.31
N PRO A 29 -22.60 -23.35 -17.65
CA PRO A 29 -22.36 -21.98 -17.24
C PRO A 29 -23.24 -21.00 -18.03
N GLN A 30 -24.07 -20.22 -17.32
CA GLN A 30 -24.80 -19.08 -17.90
C GLN A 30 -24.01 -17.78 -17.75
N GLN A 31 -23.99 -17.03 -18.85
CA GLN A 31 -23.24 -15.81 -19.11
C GLN A 31 -23.93 -14.59 -18.47
N ILE A 32 -23.21 -13.83 -17.64
CA ILE A 32 -23.73 -12.65 -16.92
C ILE A 32 -23.65 -11.41 -17.82
N ALA A 33 -24.79 -10.76 -18.08
CA ALA A 33 -24.86 -9.42 -18.66
C ALA A 33 -24.95 -8.35 -17.55
N PRO A 34 -24.32 -7.17 -17.67
CA PRO A 34 -24.33 -6.17 -16.60
C PRO A 34 -25.62 -5.34 -16.63
N GLN A 35 -26.41 -5.35 -15.54
CA GLN A 35 -27.48 -4.39 -15.29
C GLN A 35 -27.06 -3.30 -14.29
N GLN A 36 -27.49 -2.08 -14.61
CA GLN A 36 -27.18 -0.80 -13.99
C GLN A 36 -27.95 -0.61 -12.67
N ILE A 37 -27.26 -0.27 -11.58
CA ILE A 37 -27.83 -0.15 -10.23
C ILE A 37 -28.26 1.30 -9.97
N ALA A 38 -29.55 1.53 -9.73
CA ALA A 38 -30.07 2.75 -9.09
C ALA A 38 -30.19 2.52 -7.56
N PRO A 39 -29.94 3.53 -6.71
CA PRO A 39 -29.90 3.33 -5.26
C PRO A 39 -31.31 3.25 -4.67
N GLN A 40 -31.73 2.07 -4.21
CA GLN A 40 -32.87 1.95 -3.29
C GLN A 40 -32.37 1.84 -1.84
N GLN A 41 -32.83 2.76 -1.00
CA GLN A 41 -32.72 2.73 0.45
C GLN A 41 -33.40 1.46 0.98
N ILE A 42 -32.65 0.59 1.66
CA ILE A 42 -33.19 -0.61 2.30
C ILE A 42 -33.16 -0.39 3.81
N ALA A 43 -34.37 -0.27 4.38
CA ALA A 43 -34.63 -0.30 5.80
C ALA A 43 -34.10 -1.60 6.42
N SER A 44 -33.44 -1.47 7.57
CA SER A 44 -32.84 -2.52 8.37
C SER A 44 -33.81 -3.69 8.64
N GLN A 45 -33.61 -4.81 7.97
CA GLN A 45 -34.04 -6.12 8.45
C GLN A 45 -32.81 -6.99 8.69
N GLN A 46 -32.52 -7.19 9.96
CA GLN A 46 -31.44 -8.01 10.47
C GLN A 46 -31.82 -9.49 10.33
N ILE A 47 -31.44 -10.10 9.22
CA ILE A 47 -31.48 -11.55 9.03
C ILE A 47 -30.09 -12.08 9.35
N ALA A 48 -29.94 -12.69 10.53
CA ALA A 48 -28.73 -13.36 10.96
C ALA A 48 -28.42 -14.54 10.02
N HIS A 49 -27.48 -14.34 9.09
CA HIS A 49 -26.90 -15.40 8.28
C HIS A 49 -25.67 -15.97 9.00
N PRO A 50 -25.61 -17.28 9.29
CA PRO A 50 -24.40 -17.89 9.81
C PRO A 50 -23.34 -17.95 8.69
N GLY A 51 -22.19 -17.31 8.92
CA GLY A 51 -20.94 -17.69 8.24
C GLY A 51 -20.65 -17.10 6.87
N MET A 52 -21.29 -16.01 6.43
CA MET A 52 -20.80 -15.29 5.26
C MET A 52 -19.57 -14.47 5.64
N GLN A 53 -18.40 -15.12 5.59
CA GLN A 53 -17.10 -14.45 5.62
C GLN A 53 -17.07 -13.53 4.39
N GLN A 54 -17.41 -12.26 4.57
CA GLN A 54 -17.30 -11.26 3.52
C GLN A 54 -15.81 -11.14 3.17
N VAL A 55 -15.41 -11.82 2.10
CA VAL A 55 -14.07 -11.68 1.52
C VAL A 55 -14.00 -10.28 0.92
N VAL A 56 -13.62 -9.31 1.75
CA VAL A 56 -13.28 -7.97 1.28
C VAL A 56 -12.00 -8.12 0.49
N TYR A 57 -12.10 -7.98 -0.83
CA TYR A 57 -10.94 -7.94 -1.71
C TYR A 57 -10.14 -6.68 -1.40
N ILE A 58 -9.12 -6.85 -0.56
CA ILE A 58 -8.18 -5.79 -0.25
C ILE A 58 -7.25 -5.67 -1.46
N PRO A 59 -7.14 -4.49 -2.10
CA PRO A 59 -6.17 -4.31 -3.16
C PRO A 59 -4.78 -4.62 -2.60
N LEU A 60 -3.97 -5.42 -3.31
CA LEU A 60 -2.59 -5.71 -2.90
C LEU A 60 -1.62 -4.56 -3.23
N ASN A 61 -2.09 -3.51 -3.92
CA ASN A 61 -1.27 -2.38 -4.32
C ASN A 61 -1.79 -1.07 -3.73
N TYR A 62 -0.90 -0.32 -3.09
CA TYR A 62 -1.20 0.99 -2.56
C TYR A 62 -1.43 1.99 -3.70
N SER A 63 -2.62 2.58 -3.76
CA SER A 63 -2.98 3.59 -4.75
C SER A 63 -3.65 4.77 -4.05
N PRO A 64 -2.88 5.81 -3.68
CA PRO A 64 -3.43 6.98 -3.01
C PRO A 64 -4.20 7.88 -3.99
N GLU A 65 -5.20 8.60 -3.49
CA GLU A 65 -5.96 9.59 -4.25
C GLU A 65 -5.05 10.73 -4.75
N VAL A 66 -4.11 11.17 -3.90
CA VAL A 66 -3.05 12.10 -4.24
C VAL A 66 -1.70 11.40 -4.19
N ASN A 67 -1.00 11.35 -5.32
CA ASN A 67 0.32 10.73 -5.39
C ASN A 67 1.41 11.69 -4.85
N LEU A 68 1.54 11.75 -3.52
CA LEU A 68 2.53 12.59 -2.84
C LEU A 68 3.98 12.27 -3.24
N ARG A 69 4.25 11.02 -3.63
CA ARG A 69 5.53 10.60 -4.21
C ARG A 69 5.86 11.35 -5.49
N ASN A 70 4.86 11.58 -6.35
CA ASN A 70 5.07 12.32 -7.59
C ASN A 70 5.24 13.83 -7.32
N TRP A 71 4.52 14.35 -6.32
CA TRP A 71 4.65 15.74 -5.91
C TRP A 71 5.98 16.06 -5.24
N SER A 72 6.63 15.10 -4.55
CA SER A 72 7.95 15.31 -3.96
C SER A 72 9.07 15.45 -5.00
N TYR A 73 8.89 14.92 -6.22
CA TYR A 73 9.85 15.11 -7.31
C TYR A 73 9.96 16.55 -7.80
N LEU A 74 8.92 17.35 -7.63
CA LEU A 74 8.93 18.76 -8.05
C LEU A 74 9.93 19.60 -7.23
N PRO A 75 9.84 19.69 -5.89
CA PRO A 75 10.83 20.40 -5.09
C PRO A 75 12.21 19.72 -5.15
N LEU A 76 12.28 18.40 -5.23
CA LEU A 76 13.55 17.69 -5.39
C LEU A 76 14.26 18.08 -6.69
N GLY A 77 13.54 18.10 -7.81
CA GLY A 77 14.07 18.49 -9.12
C GLY A 77 14.55 19.94 -9.13
N ILE A 78 13.74 20.86 -8.61
CA ILE A 78 14.12 22.28 -8.51
C ILE A 78 15.35 22.43 -7.60
N GLY A 79 15.39 21.75 -6.45
CA GLY A 79 16.52 21.77 -5.53
C GLY A 79 17.81 21.27 -6.18
N ILE A 80 17.75 20.18 -6.95
CA ILE A 80 18.90 19.66 -7.72
C ILE A 80 19.35 20.68 -8.77
N THR A 81 18.42 21.29 -9.52
CA THR A 81 18.77 22.30 -10.53
C THR A 81 19.47 23.51 -9.90
N ILE A 82 18.98 24.01 -8.76
CA ILE A 82 19.61 25.11 -8.03
C ILE A 82 20.97 24.71 -7.48
N TYR A 83 21.11 23.50 -6.93
CA TYR A 83 22.38 22.98 -6.46
C TYR A 83 23.42 22.91 -7.59
N LEU A 84 23.05 22.33 -8.74
CA LEU A 84 23.94 22.25 -9.90
C LEU A 84 24.28 23.63 -10.44
N ALA A 85 23.31 24.55 -10.52
CA ALA A 85 23.57 25.93 -10.92
C ALA A 85 24.54 26.64 -9.96
N SER A 86 24.46 26.34 -8.66
CA SER A 86 25.37 26.92 -7.65
C SER A 86 26.77 26.31 -7.73
N VAL A 87 26.89 24.99 -7.93
CA VAL A 87 28.19 24.30 -8.04
C VAL A 87 28.92 24.65 -9.35
N PHE A 88 28.21 24.62 -10.48
CA PHE A 88 28.81 24.83 -11.81
C PHE A 88 28.78 26.29 -12.26
N GLY A 89 27.79 27.10 -11.85
CA GLY A 89 27.71 28.53 -12.18
C GLY A 89 28.78 29.38 -11.48
N SER A 90 29.23 28.94 -10.30
CA SER A 90 30.36 29.56 -9.58
C SER A 90 31.70 29.42 -10.31
N VAL A 91 31.80 28.50 -11.29
CA VAL A 91 33.02 28.29 -12.09
C VAL A 91 33.11 29.27 -13.27
N SER A 92 32.03 29.99 -13.61
CA SER A 92 31.95 30.73 -14.88
C SER A 92 31.41 32.16 -14.79
N SER A 93 30.95 32.66 -13.64
CA SER A 93 30.37 34.01 -13.57
C SER A 93 30.62 34.76 -12.25
N SER A 94 30.92 36.06 -12.38
CA SER A 94 30.85 37.09 -11.32
C SER A 94 29.40 37.34 -10.87
N GLY A 95 28.72 36.29 -10.41
CA GLY A 95 27.44 36.43 -9.74
C GLY A 95 27.63 37.17 -8.41
N SER A 96 26.67 38.02 -8.03
CA SER A 96 26.65 38.63 -6.70
C SER A 96 26.57 37.53 -5.63
N ASP A 97 27.43 37.58 -4.60
CA ASP A 97 27.48 36.61 -3.49
C ASP A 97 26.10 36.33 -2.87
N LEU A 98 25.22 37.34 -2.88
CA LEU A 98 23.84 37.26 -2.43
C LEU A 98 23.04 36.17 -3.17
N ILE A 99 23.10 36.10 -4.51
CA ILE A 99 22.33 35.13 -5.30
C ILE A 99 22.83 33.70 -5.04
N SER A 100 24.13 33.52 -4.87
CA SER A 100 24.74 32.22 -4.57
C SER A 100 24.40 31.72 -3.16
N MET A 101 24.38 32.61 -2.15
CA MET A 101 23.98 32.25 -0.79
C MET A 101 22.48 31.96 -0.67
N LEU A 102 21.61 32.75 -1.32
CA LEU A 102 20.17 32.47 -1.37
C LEU A 102 19.87 31.18 -2.16
N GLY A 103 20.59 30.92 -3.26
CA GLY A 103 20.45 29.66 -4.00
C GLY A 103 20.82 28.44 -3.15
N THR A 104 21.91 28.52 -2.40
CA THR A 104 22.37 27.43 -1.53
C THR A 104 21.41 27.19 -0.35
N SER A 105 20.84 28.23 0.24
CA SER A 105 19.81 28.04 1.28
C SER A 105 18.49 27.50 0.71
N ALA A 106 18.09 27.98 -0.47
CA ALA A 106 16.88 27.53 -1.16
C ALA A 106 16.95 26.05 -1.57
N CYS A 107 18.11 25.54 -2.01
CA CYS A 107 18.22 24.11 -2.35
C CYS A 107 18.05 23.22 -1.12
N CYS A 108 18.62 23.59 0.02
CA CYS A 108 18.43 22.86 1.28
C CYS A 108 16.97 22.93 1.76
N GLY A 109 16.31 24.08 1.63
CA GLY A 109 14.88 24.21 1.92
C GLY A 109 14.00 23.33 1.02
N LEU A 110 14.30 23.25 -0.27
CA LEU A 110 13.57 22.41 -1.21
C LEU A 110 13.79 20.91 -0.96
N PHE A 111 15.00 20.50 -0.58
CA PHE A 111 15.26 19.13 -0.14
C PHE A 111 14.50 18.77 1.14
N ALA A 112 14.37 19.71 2.07
CA ALA A 112 13.54 19.52 3.24
C ALA A 112 12.06 19.30 2.87
N VAL A 113 11.50 20.15 2.01
CA VAL A 113 10.12 20.01 1.53
C VAL A 113 9.92 18.68 0.80
N ALA A 114 10.85 18.28 -0.06
CA ALA A 114 10.80 16.99 -0.75
C ALA A 114 10.79 15.82 0.25
N GLY A 115 11.65 15.85 1.27
CA GLY A 115 11.70 14.84 2.33
C GLY A 115 10.40 14.78 3.14
N PHE A 116 9.82 15.92 3.53
CA PHE A 116 8.55 15.91 4.26
C PHE A 116 7.38 15.40 3.41
N LEU A 117 7.36 15.68 2.11
CA LEU A 117 6.36 15.13 1.19
C LEU A 117 6.50 13.61 1.02
N ASP A 118 7.73 13.08 0.93
CA ASP A 118 7.96 11.63 0.85
C ASP A 118 7.64 10.93 2.18
N ALA A 119 7.95 11.56 3.32
CA ALA A 119 7.54 11.09 4.64
C ALA A 119 6.00 10.99 4.77
N ALA A 120 5.27 11.98 4.26
CA ALA A 120 3.81 11.96 4.24
C ALA A 120 3.25 10.83 3.35
N PHE A 121 3.92 10.52 2.23
CA PHE A 121 3.60 9.36 1.41
C PHE A 121 3.82 8.04 2.16
N TYR A 122 4.97 7.86 2.81
CA TYR A 122 5.27 6.65 3.56
C TYR A 122 4.37 6.46 4.79
N LYS A 123 3.93 7.55 5.43
CA LYS A 123 2.90 7.49 6.46
C LYS A 123 1.62 6.85 5.93
N GLY A 124 1.08 7.38 4.83
CA GLY A 124 -0.13 6.83 4.19
C GLY A 124 0.04 5.37 3.74
N LYS A 125 1.22 5.02 3.24
CA LYS A 125 1.55 3.64 2.86
C LYS A 125 1.62 2.71 4.07
N SER A 126 2.22 3.14 5.18
CA SER A 126 2.35 2.33 6.40
C SER A 126 1.00 2.05 7.08
N GLU A 127 0.11 3.05 7.08
CA GLU A 127 -1.25 2.94 7.60
C GLU A 127 -2.09 2.00 6.73
N TRP A 128 -1.97 2.13 5.41
CA TRP A 128 -2.60 1.19 4.48
C TRP A 128 -2.08 -0.23 4.71
N GLN A 129 -0.76 -0.44 4.76
CA GLN A 129 -0.17 -1.77 5.03
C GLN A 129 -0.70 -2.37 6.33
N ALA A 130 -0.77 -1.58 7.40
CA ALA A 130 -1.33 -2.00 8.68
C ALA A 130 -2.82 -2.39 8.57
N SER A 131 -3.63 -1.61 7.85
CA SER A 131 -5.06 -1.90 7.63
C SER A 131 -5.30 -3.14 6.76
N THR A 132 -4.35 -3.48 5.90
CA THR A 132 -4.41 -4.64 4.99
C THR A 132 -3.75 -5.91 5.57
N GLY A 133 -3.22 -5.86 6.79
CA GLY A 133 -2.50 -6.97 7.41
C GLY A 133 -1.12 -7.26 6.78
N GLN A 134 -0.55 -6.31 6.02
CA GLN A 134 0.78 -6.41 5.42
C GLN A 134 1.87 -5.90 6.36
N SER A 135 3.11 -6.38 6.19
CA SER A 135 4.26 -5.87 6.92
C SER A 135 4.55 -4.42 6.52
N ASN A 136 4.71 -3.54 7.51
CA ASN A 136 4.89 -2.11 7.31
C ASN A 136 6.30 -1.59 7.66
N GLY A 137 7.22 -2.46 8.12
CA GLY A 137 8.55 -2.06 8.59
C GLY A 137 9.38 -1.29 7.55
N GLY A 138 9.28 -1.66 6.27
CA GLY A 138 9.96 -0.94 5.19
C GLY A 138 9.44 0.49 4.99
N SER A 139 8.13 0.68 5.06
CA SER A 139 7.50 2.00 4.92
C SER A 139 7.76 2.88 6.14
N VAL A 140 7.72 2.30 7.35
CA VAL A 140 8.07 3.02 8.59
C VAL A 140 9.53 3.46 8.57
N THR A 141 10.44 2.59 8.10
CA THR A 141 11.86 2.94 7.96
C THR A 141 12.05 4.08 6.97
N GLY A 142 11.40 4.02 5.80
CA GLY A 142 11.42 5.10 4.80
C GLY A 142 10.95 6.43 5.38
N MET A 143 9.79 6.42 6.06
CA MET A 143 9.24 7.60 6.74
C MET A 143 10.25 8.23 7.71
N VAL A 144 10.92 7.43 8.54
CA VAL A 144 11.89 7.94 9.53
C VAL A 144 13.12 8.54 8.83
N LEU A 145 13.66 7.87 7.80
CA LEU A 145 14.82 8.38 7.07
C LEU A 145 14.53 9.71 6.38
N ASP A 146 13.35 9.86 5.75
CA ASP A 146 12.95 11.10 5.09
C ASP A 146 12.74 12.26 6.06
N ILE A 147 12.21 11.99 7.26
CA ILE A 147 12.10 12.99 8.34
C ILE A 147 13.49 13.43 8.81
N ILE A 148 14.41 12.49 9.06
CA ILE A 148 15.77 12.81 9.51
C ILE A 148 16.49 13.67 8.46
N PHE A 149 16.42 13.24 7.19
CA PHE A 149 17.00 13.99 6.08
C PHE A 149 16.37 15.39 5.95
N GLY A 150 15.04 15.49 6.05
CA GLY A 150 14.33 16.76 5.97
C GLY A 150 14.67 17.72 7.11
N VAL A 151 14.85 17.21 8.34
CA VAL A 151 15.26 18.01 9.50
C VAL A 151 16.69 18.53 9.34
N ILE A 152 17.63 17.67 8.93
CA ILE A 152 19.02 18.07 8.69
C ILE A 152 19.09 19.16 7.60
N ALA A 153 18.38 18.95 6.49
CA ALA A 153 18.31 19.93 5.41
C ALA A 153 17.68 21.27 5.86
N SER A 154 16.67 21.22 6.73
CA SER A 154 16.03 22.41 7.31
C SER A 154 17.01 23.19 8.21
N ILE A 155 17.77 22.48 9.07
CA ILE A 155 18.76 23.10 9.94
C ILE A 155 19.82 23.83 9.11
N ILE A 156 20.32 23.19 8.06
CA ILE A 156 21.31 23.80 7.14
C ILE A 156 20.71 25.03 6.46
N ALA A 157 19.49 24.94 5.93
CA ALA A 157 18.82 26.07 5.28
C ALA A 157 18.67 27.27 6.22
N ILE A 158 18.19 27.04 7.44
CA ILE A 158 18.01 28.08 8.46
C ILE A 158 19.36 28.69 8.83
N TRP A 159 20.39 27.86 9.06
CA TRP A 159 21.71 28.34 9.44
C TRP A 159 22.33 29.24 8.35
N LEU A 160 22.17 28.87 7.07
CA LEU A 160 22.63 29.67 5.94
C LEU A 160 21.86 31.00 5.81
N ILE A 161 20.55 31.00 6.04
CA ILE A 161 19.74 32.23 6.03
C ILE A 161 20.15 33.15 7.18
N VAL A 162 20.33 32.61 8.39
CA VAL A 162 20.78 33.38 9.55
C VAL A 162 22.18 33.95 9.33
N ALA A 163 23.10 33.15 8.78
CA ALA A 163 24.43 33.62 8.42
C ALA A 163 24.35 34.75 7.39
N LEU A 164 23.53 34.61 6.34
CA LEU A 164 23.33 35.66 5.35
C LEU A 164 22.85 36.96 5.99
N ILE A 165 21.85 36.91 6.86
CA ILE A 165 21.31 38.11 7.55
C ILE A 165 22.33 38.72 8.52
N ALA A 166 23.13 37.90 9.19
CA ALA A 166 24.12 38.37 10.16
C ALA A 166 25.33 39.05 9.50
N PHE A 167 25.65 38.70 8.25
CA PHE A 167 26.80 39.20 7.50
C PHE A 167 26.44 40.11 6.31
N SER A 168 25.14 40.36 6.07
CA SER A 168 24.63 41.37 5.11
C SER A 168 24.57 42.77 5.71
#